data_AF-A0A7Y4S0G8-F1
#
_entry.id   AF-A0A7Y4S0G8-F1
#
_cell.length_a   1.000
_cell.length_b   1.000
_cell.length_c   1.000
_cell.angle_alpha   90.00
_cell.angle_beta   90.00
_cell.angle_gamma   90.00
#
_symmetry.space_group_name_H-M   'P 1'
#
loop_
_entity.id
_entity.type
_entity.pdbx_description
1 polymer ?
#
loop_
_entity_poly.entity_id
_entity_poly.type
_entity_poly.pdbx_seq_one_letter_code
_entity_poly.pdbx_strand_id
1 'polypeptide(L)'
;MILAAINLGLVTILFFLIGMIKPQWALFFLDKPNRMIVLSITVVLVMVSVTMYGEGHRRSTLAQEVTIVKPKIADAAPVPVPVPSAPLAK
;
A
#
# COMPACT_ATOMS: atom_id res chain seq x y z
N MET A 1 -1.10 5.25 -0.23
CA MET A 1 -0.63 4.35 -1.30
C MET A 1 -1.69 3.33 -1.67
N ILE A 2 -2.15 2.48 -0.74
CA ILE A 2 -3.18 1.45 -1.02
C ILE A 2 -4.49 2.04 -1.56
N LEU A 3 -5.06 3.06 -0.89
CA LEU A 3 -6.32 3.70 -1.35
C LEU A 3 -6.18 4.31 -2.76
N ALA A 4 -5.03 4.94 -3.04
CA ALA A 4 -4.75 5.50 -4.34
C ALA A 4 -4.61 4.40 -5.41
N ALA A 5 -4.02 3.25 -5.07
CA ALA A 5 -3.90 2.11 -5.98
C ALA A 5 -5.27 1.50 -6.31
N ILE A 6 -6.17 1.42 -5.31
CA ILE A 6 -7.55 0.96 -5.51
C ILE A 6 -8.32 1.93 -6.42
N ASN A 7 -8.24 3.24 -6.15
CA ASN A 7 -8.87 4.25 -6.99
C ASN A 7 -8.32 4.21 -8.42
N LEU A 8 -7.01 4.07 -8.59
CA LEU A 8 -6.37 3.93 -9.89
C LEU A 8 -6.84 2.67 -10.62
N GLY A 9 -6.96 1.54 -9.92
CA GLY A 9 -7.50 0.30 -10.47
C GLY A 9 -8.95 0.45 -10.94
N LEU A 10 -9.81 1.09 -10.15
CA LEU A 10 -11.20 1.39 -10.53
C LEU A 10 -11.27 2.30 -11.76
N VAL A 11 -10.47 3.37 -11.80
CA VAL A 11 -10.37 4.26 -12.96
C VAL A 11 -9.87 3.50 -14.18
N THR A 12 -8.92 2.59 -14.01
CA THR A 12 -8.39 1.75 -15.10
C THR A 12 -9.47 0.84 -15.68
N ILE A 13 -10.30 0.23 -14.83
CA ILE A 13 -11.44 -0.58 -15.27
C ILE A 13 -12.45 0.29 -16.03
N LEU A 14 -12.78 1.48 -15.49
CA LEU A 14 -13.69 2.42 -16.15
C LEU A 14 -13.15 2.85 -17.52
N PHE A 15 -11.87 3.22 -17.58
CA PHE A 15 -11.16 3.59 -18.80
C PHE A 15 -11.20 2.46 -19.82
N PHE A 16 -10.97 1.22 -19.40
CA PHE A 16 -11.00 0.06 -20.28
C PHE A 16 -12.40 -0.19 -20.85
N LEU A 17 -13.44 -0.17 -20.01
CA LEU A 17 -14.82 -0.36 -20.45
C LEU A 17 -15.25 0.74 -21.42
N ILE A 18 -15.01 2.00 -21.07
CA ILE A 18 -15.36 3.15 -21.92
C ILE A 18 -14.56 3.12 -23.23
N GLY A 19 -13.26 2.86 -23.16
CA GLY A 19 -12.38 2.81 -24.33
C GLY A 19 -12.65 1.62 -25.25
N MET A 20 -13.11 0.48 -24.73
CA MET A 20 -13.55 -0.65 -25.56
C MET A 20 -14.84 -0.36 -26.31
N ILE A 21 -15.84 0.25 -25.64
CA ILE A 21 -17.12 0.62 -26.26
C ILE A 21 -16.88 1.71 -27.31
N LYS A 22 -16.15 2.77 -26.94
CA LYS A 22 -15.84 3.89 -27.83
C LYS A 22 -14.42 4.39 -27.57
N PRO A 23 -13.42 3.97 -28.38
CA PRO A 23 -12.01 4.28 -28.11
C PRO A 23 -11.72 5.78 -28.17
N GLN A 24 -12.53 6.55 -28.91
CA GLN A 24 -12.47 8.01 -28.97
C GLN A 24 -12.71 8.71 -27.63
N TRP A 25 -13.43 8.09 -26.69
CA TRP A 25 -13.66 8.69 -25.37
C TRP A 25 -12.44 8.55 -24.46
N ALA A 26 -11.83 7.36 -24.47
CA ALA A 26 -10.62 7.08 -23.72
C ALA A 26 -9.39 7.78 -24.32
N LEU A 27 -9.32 7.84 -25.65
CA LEU A 27 -8.22 8.39 -26.44
C LEU A 27 -8.69 9.60 -27.25
N PHE A 28 -9.33 10.57 -26.58
CA PHE A 28 -9.90 11.77 -27.21
C PHE A 28 -8.87 12.66 -27.92
N PHE A 29 -7.59 12.42 -27.65
CA PHE A 29 -6.43 13.14 -28.18
C PHE A 29 -5.83 12.49 -29.44
N LEU A 30 -6.38 11.36 -29.91
CA LEU A 30 -5.85 10.61 -31.05
C LEU A 30 -6.84 10.67 -32.24
N ASP A 31 -6.35 11.00 -33.44
CA ASP A 31 -7.18 11.10 -34.66
C ASP A 31 -7.77 9.76 -35.10
N LYS A 32 -7.02 8.66 -34.93
CA LYS A 32 -7.45 7.30 -35.28
C LYS A 32 -7.29 6.37 -34.08
N PRO A 33 -8.16 6.51 -33.06
CA PRO A 33 -8.06 5.70 -31.87
C PRO A 33 -8.55 4.28 -32.18
N ASN A 34 -7.65 3.31 -32.03
CA ASN A 34 -7.93 1.89 -32.23
C ASN A 34 -8.15 1.21 -30.86
N ARG A 35 -9.07 0.25 -30.80
CA ARG A 35 -9.33 -0.60 -29.62
C ARG A 35 -8.05 -1.33 -29.15
N MET A 36 -7.15 -1.68 -30.07
CA MET A 36 -5.87 -2.30 -29.73
C MET A 36 -4.96 -1.38 -28.89
N ILE A 37 -5.03 -0.06 -29.12
CA ILE A 37 -4.25 0.94 -28.35
C ILE A 37 -4.84 1.08 -26.94
N VAL A 38 -6.17 1.06 -26.81
CA VAL A 38 -6.82 1.03 -25.49
C VAL A 38 -6.35 -0.19 -24.71
N LEU A 39 -6.36 -1.36 -25.35
CA LEU A 39 -5.94 -2.62 -24.72
C LEU A 39 -4.49 -2.56 -24.22
N SER A 40 -3.55 -2.07 -25.04
CA SER A 40 -2.14 -1.95 -24.64
C SER A 40 -1.94 -0.97 -23.48
N ILE A 41 -2.61 0.18 -23.50
CA ILE A 41 -2.57 1.16 -22.41
C ILE A 41 -3.17 0.59 -21.12
N THR A 42 -4.28 -0.15 -21.23
CA THR A 42 -4.90 -0.80 -20.06
C THR A 42 -3.96 -1.81 -19.41
N VAL A 43 -3.23 -2.63 -20.17
CA VAL A 43 -2.25 -3.58 -19.61
C VAL A 43 -1.19 -2.84 -18.79
N VAL A 44 -0.67 -1.72 -19.30
CA VAL A 44 0.30 -0.90 -18.58
C VAL A 44 -0.31 -0.29 -17.31
N LEU A 45 -1.52 0.26 -17.38
CA LEU A 45 -2.23 0.82 -16.22
C LEU A 45 -2.52 -0.22 -15.13
N VAL A 46 -2.86 -1.45 -15.53
CA VAL A 46 -3.06 -2.58 -14.61
C VAL A 46 -1.74 -2.92 -13.91
N MET A 47 -0.64 -3.04 -14.65
CA MET A 47 0.69 -3.25 -14.07
C MET A 47 1.04 -2.18 -13.04
N VAL A 48 0.86 -0.90 -13.38
CA VAL A 48 1.10 0.21 -12.44
C VAL A 48 0.22 0.10 -11.19
N SER A 49 -1.08 -0.16 -11.37
CA SER A 49 -2.03 -0.28 -10.25
C SER A 49 -1.65 -1.43 -9.30
N VAL A 50 -1.26 -2.58 -9.85
CA VAL A 50 -0.87 -3.77 -9.07
C VAL A 50 0.47 -3.53 -8.35
N THR A 51 1.47 -2.95 -9.03
CA THR A 51 2.75 -2.60 -8.40
C THR A 51 2.54 -1.63 -7.23
N MET A 52 1.71 -0.60 -7.44
CA MET A 52 1.41 0.42 -6.42
C MET A 52 0.61 -0.14 -5.23
N TYR A 53 -0.26 -1.12 -5.49
CA TYR A 53 -0.96 -1.84 -4.45
C TYR A 53 0.00 -2.73 -3.64
N GLY A 54 0.86 -3.49 -4.32
CA GLY A 54 1.82 -4.41 -3.69
C GLY A 54 2.81 -3.70 -2.78
N GLU A 55 3.39 -2.59 -3.25
CA GLU A 55 4.27 -1.77 -2.41
C GLU A 55 3.53 -1.13 -1.23
N GLY A 56 2.27 -0.70 -1.45
CA GLY A 56 1.43 -0.13 -0.42
C GLY A 56 1.16 -1.14 0.69
N HIS A 57 0.81 -2.37 0.32
CA HIS A 57 0.55 -3.46 1.25
C HIS A 57 1.80 -3.85 2.05
N ARG A 58 2.94 -4.00 1.37
CA ARG A 58 4.22 -4.29 2.04
C ARG A 58 4.59 -3.22 3.08
N ARG A 59 4.39 -1.93 2.76
CA ARG A 59 4.64 -0.84 3.72
C ARG A 59 3.67 -0.88 4.91
N SER A 60 2.40 -1.23 4.70
CA SER A 60 1.43 -1.35 5.80
C SER A 60 1.73 -2.50 6.75
N THR A 61 2.17 -3.66 6.23
CA THR A 61 2.54 -4.81 7.07
C THR A 61 3.76 -4.48 7.93
N LEU A 62 4.80 -3.87 7.33
CA LEU A 62 6.00 -3.45 8.07
C LEU A 62 5.68 -2.38 9.12
N ALA A 63 4.80 -1.42 8.81
CA ALA A 63 4.37 -0.41 9.77
C ALA A 63 3.55 -1.01 10.94
N GLN A 64 2.71 -2.02 10.67
CA GLN A 64 2.01 -2.76 11.71
C GLN A 64 2.98 -3.53 12.60
N GLU A 65 3.97 -4.21 12.03
CA GLU A 65 4.94 -4.99 12.80
C GLU A 65 5.76 -4.09 13.75
N VAL A 66 6.22 -2.93 13.28
CA VAL A 66 6.89 -1.93 14.13
C VAL A 66 5.96 -1.38 15.22
N THR A 67 4.67 -1.20 14.92
CA THR A 67 3.66 -0.72 15.87
C THR A 67 3.23 -1.80 16.87
N ILE A 68 3.45 -3.08 16.62
CA ILE A 68 3.14 -4.18 17.55
C ILE A 68 4.36 -4.52 18.44
N VAL A 69 5.58 -4.28 17.95
CA VAL A 69 6.80 -4.46 18.74
C VAL A 69 6.99 -3.32 19.75
N LYS A 70 6.63 -2.08 19.41
CA LYS A 70 6.81 -0.91 20.29
C LYS A 70 5.94 -0.93 21.58
N PRO A 71 4.67 -1.39 21.59
CA PRO A 71 3.86 -1.54 22.79
C PRO A 71 4.33 -2.71 23.66
N LYS A 72 4.88 -3.77 23.06
CA LYS A 72 5.25 -4.97 23.80
C LYS A 72 6.53 -4.81 24.65
N ILE A 73 7.36 -3.82 24.35
CA ILE A 73 8.55 -3.48 25.15
C ILE A 73 8.21 -2.54 26.31
N ALA A 74 7.08 -1.83 26.26
CA ALA A 74 6.68 -0.88 27.31
C ALA A 74 6.10 -1.56 28.57
N ASP A 75 5.68 -2.84 28.48
CA ASP A 75 5.13 -3.61 29.61
C ASP A 75 6.12 -4.63 30.21
N ALA A 76 7.36 -4.70 29.72
CA ALA A 76 8.37 -5.63 30.23
C ALA A 76 9.29 -4.98 31.28
N ALA A 77 8.90 -5.19 32.54
CA ALA A 77 9.68 -5.17 33.78
C ALA A 77 9.76 -3.86 34.58
N PRO A 78 9.13 -3.81 35.79
CA PRO A 78 9.70 -3.05 36.90
C PRO A 78 10.99 -3.76 37.33
N VAL A 79 12.12 -3.07 37.18
CA VAL A 79 13.43 -3.50 37.66
C VAL A 79 13.33 -3.83 39.16
N PRO A 80 13.78 -5.02 39.63
CA PRO A 80 13.90 -5.28 41.05
C PRO A 80 14.91 -4.30 41.66
N VAL A 81 14.45 -3.43 42.54
CA VAL A 81 15.32 -2.51 43.28
C VAL A 81 16.26 -3.36 44.14
N PRO A 82 17.60 -3.27 44.01
CA PRO A 82 18.49 -3.90 44.96
C PRO A 82 18.32 -3.20 46.30
N VAL A 83 17.68 -3.87 47.26
CA VAL A 83 17.65 -3.42 48.65
C VAL A 83 19.09 -3.45 49.18
N PRO A 84 19.65 -2.34 49.66
CA PRO A 84 20.96 -2.34 50.28
C PRO A 84 20.99 -3.29 51.48
N SER A 85 21.93 -4.21 51.49
CA SER A 85 22.19 -5.11 52.62
C SER A 85 22.52 -4.25 53.85
N ALA A 86 21.68 -4.31 54.88
CA ALA A 86 21.93 -3.63 56.14
C ALA A 86 23.28 -4.11 56.73
N PRO A 87 24.08 -3.20 57.32
CA PRO A 87 25.39 -3.58 57.85
C PRO A 87 25.21 -4.48 59.07
N LEU A 88 26.04 -5.53 59.13
CA LEU A 88 26.19 -6.43 60.27
C LEU A 88 26.39 -5.60 61.56
N ALA A 89 25.38 -5.58 62.44
CA ALA A 89 25.55 -5.08 63.80
C ALA A 89 26.32 -6.13 64.60
N LYS A 90 27.41 -5.66 65.22
CA LYS A 90 28.35 -6.41 66.06
C LYS A 90 27.73 -6.84 67.38
#